data_AF-A0A395HRG6-F1
#
_entry.id   AF-A0A395HRG6-F1
#
_cell.length_a   1.000
_cell.length_b   1.000
_cell.length_c   1.000
_cell.angle_alpha   90.00
_cell.angle_beta   90.00
_cell.angle_gamma   90.00
#
_symmetry.space_group_name_H-M   'P 1'
#
loop_
_entity.id
_entity.type
_entity.pdbx_description
1 polymer ?
#
loop_
_entity_poly.entity_id
_entity_poly.type
_entity_poly.pdbx_seq_one_letter_code
_entity_poly.pdbx_strand_id
1 'polypeptide(L)'
;MSASLILSQFAALVARAESMEKKLSPRKIRPTRDQLNQLREHRDKLRTTLSKLDAEVTSLIQPDEEIVKLLDRIRSGKNSLASISTALSRNLILIFTGPKDSSLDSVQVTASKKHTRKRCLKLRSQHPHVTLKWAQALPPSTWKSRGMTDGAFDYLLEALEAERLDSVLPMVHNILQSLEKEEPLNSCDAFKSFVSEILNTTTADESRNTSNISQQKKRSIATDTTHGAPPRKILCTEARFQEIDYKGSSMPTSKLPLLIDRLSTAIKSSEQWKWERRIFLENSGMLEANMVDRTDCLNFFVPKDRNHDISITLTVGHEVGLEVIGEVEAIDL
;
A
#
# COMPACT_ATOMS: atom_id res chain seq x y z
N MET A 1 0.54 27.62 21.43
CA MET A 1 -0.45 28.44 20.69
C MET A 1 -1.30 27.51 19.86
N SER A 2 -2.63 27.71 19.78
CA SER A 2 -3.51 26.82 19.00
C SER A 2 -3.53 27.22 17.52
N ALA A 3 -3.65 26.24 16.62
CA ALA A 3 -3.83 26.51 15.18
C ALA A 3 -5.06 27.37 14.90
N SER A 4 -6.14 27.20 15.68
CA SER A 4 -7.34 28.02 15.58
C SER A 4 -7.10 29.50 15.87
N LEU A 5 -6.21 29.81 16.83
CA LEU A 5 -5.83 31.18 17.15
C LEU A 5 -5.06 31.80 15.97
N ILE A 6 -4.11 31.07 15.40
CA ILE A 6 -3.33 31.53 14.24
C ILE A 6 -4.27 31.79 13.05
N LEU A 7 -5.18 30.86 12.73
CA LEU A 7 -6.17 31.04 11.65
C LEU A 7 -7.04 32.29 11.86
N SER A 8 -7.49 32.55 13.11
CA SER A 8 -8.26 33.76 13.42
C SER A 8 -7.45 35.05 13.22
N GLN A 9 -6.14 35.02 13.50
CA GLN A 9 -5.24 36.16 13.28
C GLN A 9 -5.04 36.42 11.78
N PHE A 10 -4.87 35.37 10.97
CA PHE A 10 -4.82 35.50 9.51
C PHE A 10 -6.11 36.11 8.95
N ALA A 11 -7.28 35.61 9.36
CA ALA A 11 -8.56 36.15 8.93
C ALA A 11 -8.72 37.64 9.30
N ALA A 12 -8.33 38.02 10.51
CA ALA A 12 -8.37 39.42 10.95
C ALA A 12 -7.39 40.30 10.17
N LEU A 13 -6.20 39.81 9.83
CA LEU A 13 -5.20 40.53 9.04
C LEU A 13 -5.71 40.78 7.61
N VAL A 14 -6.30 39.76 6.97
CA VAL A 14 -6.91 39.87 5.64
C VAL A 14 -8.02 40.92 5.64
N ALA A 15 -8.97 40.84 6.58
CA ALA A 15 -10.07 41.80 6.67
C ALA A 15 -9.57 43.25 6.88
N ARG A 16 -8.49 43.44 7.65
CA ARG A 16 -7.87 44.77 7.83
C ARG A 16 -7.18 45.25 6.56
N ALA A 17 -6.48 44.38 5.84
CA ALA A 17 -5.84 44.72 4.57
C ALA A 17 -6.88 45.14 3.52
N GLU A 18 -7.97 44.38 3.35
CA GLU A 18 -9.09 44.71 2.46
C GLU A 18 -9.77 46.03 2.86
N SER A 19 -9.97 46.27 4.17
CA SER A 19 -10.51 47.54 4.63
C SER A 19 -9.59 48.72 4.32
N MET A 20 -8.27 48.53 4.44
CA MET A 20 -7.28 49.56 4.15
C MET A 20 -7.18 49.85 2.65
N GLU A 21 -7.25 48.83 1.80
CA GLU A 21 -7.32 48.97 0.35
C GLU A 21 -8.51 49.85 -0.08
N LYS A 22 -9.71 49.58 0.46
CA LYS A 22 -10.92 50.38 0.21
C LYS A 22 -10.74 51.86 0.60
N LYS A 23 -9.95 52.14 1.65
CA LYS A 23 -9.66 53.51 2.11
C LYS A 23 -8.57 54.21 1.29
N LEU A 24 -7.65 53.45 0.69
CA LEU A 24 -6.56 53.95 -0.17
C LEU A 24 -6.99 54.19 -1.63
N SER A 25 -8.18 53.74 -2.02
CA SER A 25 -8.76 53.98 -3.34
C SER A 25 -8.77 55.49 -3.71
N PRO A 26 -8.59 55.84 -5.00
CA PRO A 26 -7.94 57.09 -5.45
C PRO A 26 -8.68 58.41 -5.20
N ARG A 27 -9.73 58.44 -4.38
CA ARG A 27 -10.60 59.61 -4.20
C ARG A 27 -10.52 60.33 -2.85
N LYS A 28 -9.74 59.86 -1.85
CA LYS A 28 -9.88 60.42 -0.48
C LYS A 28 -8.61 60.84 0.29
N ILE A 29 -7.39 60.59 -0.19
CA ILE A 29 -6.19 60.88 0.59
C ILE A 29 -5.18 61.65 -0.28
N ARG A 30 -4.68 62.78 0.23
CA ARG A 30 -3.55 63.55 -0.33
C ARG A 30 -2.42 63.56 0.70
N PRO A 31 -1.53 62.56 0.71
CA PRO A 31 -0.48 62.48 1.73
C PRO A 31 0.60 63.54 1.47
N THR A 32 1.18 64.08 2.54
CA THR A 32 2.39 64.93 2.47
C THR A 32 3.60 64.10 2.04
N ARG A 33 4.72 64.76 1.68
CA ARG A 33 5.95 64.07 1.27
C ARG A 33 6.50 63.15 2.37
N ASP A 34 6.44 63.57 3.62
CA ASP A 34 6.87 62.75 4.77
C ASP A 34 5.93 61.57 5.00
N GLN A 35 4.62 61.77 4.87
CA GLN A 35 3.63 60.69 4.93
C GLN A 35 3.82 59.69 3.78
N LEU A 36 4.18 60.16 2.57
CA LEU A 36 4.52 59.29 1.44
C LEU A 36 5.78 58.45 1.74
N ASN A 37 6.80 59.04 2.37
CA ASN A 37 8.00 58.30 2.75
C ASN A 37 7.69 57.24 3.83
N GLN A 38 6.90 57.60 4.85
CA GLN A 38 6.45 56.64 5.87
C GLN A 38 5.59 55.52 5.28
N LEU A 39 4.69 55.84 4.34
CA LEU A 39 3.90 54.83 3.63
C LEU A 39 4.79 53.87 2.83
N ARG A 40 5.84 54.36 2.17
CA ARG A 40 6.82 53.51 1.47
C ARG A 40 7.57 52.61 2.43
N GLU A 41 8.08 53.16 3.54
CA GLU A 41 8.79 52.39 4.57
C GLU A 41 7.90 51.29 5.17
N HIS A 42 6.66 51.62 5.55
CA HIS A 42 5.72 50.66 6.09
C HIS A 42 5.30 49.60 5.06
N ARG A 43 5.11 49.98 3.80
CA ARG A 43 4.86 49.03 2.71
C ARG A 43 6.00 48.05 2.56
N ASP A 44 7.24 48.51 2.59
CA ASP A 44 8.41 47.66 2.41
C ASP A 44 8.57 46.71 3.60
N LYS A 45 8.40 47.20 4.84
CA LYS A 45 8.36 46.35 6.05
C LYS A 45 7.23 45.33 6.01
N LEU A 46 6.03 45.73 5.57
CA LEU A 46 4.88 44.84 5.43
C LEU A 46 5.17 43.75 4.40
N ARG A 47 5.75 44.10 3.24
CA ARG A 47 6.15 43.14 2.21
C ARG A 47 7.16 42.13 2.73
N THR A 48 8.22 42.59 3.40
CA THR A 48 9.23 41.70 4.00
C THR A 48 8.62 40.78 5.05
N THR A 49 7.74 41.30 5.90
CA THR A 49 7.09 40.51 6.96
C THR A 49 6.15 39.48 6.36
N LEU A 50 5.35 39.85 5.35
CA LEU A 50 4.47 38.93 4.62
C LEU A 50 5.27 37.85 3.91
N SER A 51 6.41 38.17 3.28
CA SER A 51 7.27 37.15 2.67
C SER A 51 7.84 36.16 3.68
N LYS A 52 8.21 36.61 4.88
CA LYS A 52 8.65 35.70 5.95
C LYS A 52 7.50 34.83 6.46
N LEU A 53 6.34 35.43 6.67
CA LEU A 53 5.14 34.71 7.10
C LEU A 53 4.70 33.68 6.06
N ASP A 54 4.76 34.04 4.79
CA ASP A 54 4.48 33.15 3.66
C ASP A 54 5.47 31.98 3.59
N ALA A 55 6.76 32.22 3.84
CA ALA A 55 7.76 31.16 3.93
C ALA A 55 7.47 30.19 5.09
N GLU A 56 7.04 30.67 6.26
CA GLU A 56 6.66 29.83 7.40
C GLU A 56 5.34 29.08 7.16
N VAL A 57 4.35 29.71 6.52
CA VAL A 57 3.11 29.01 6.15
C VAL A 57 3.40 27.95 5.10
N THR A 58 4.26 28.28 4.13
CA THR A 58 4.71 27.34 3.10
C THR A 58 5.48 26.18 3.74
N SER A 59 6.34 26.42 4.73
CA SER A 59 7.04 25.32 5.43
C SER A 59 6.09 24.40 6.21
N LEU A 60 4.96 24.93 6.71
CA LEU A 60 3.92 24.14 7.37
C LEU A 60 3.06 23.32 6.40
N ILE A 61 2.93 23.77 5.14
CA ILE A 61 2.15 23.10 4.09
C ILE A 61 3.03 22.14 3.29
N GLN A 62 4.32 22.46 3.13
CA GLN A 62 5.26 21.63 2.38
C GLN A 62 5.36 20.25 3.05
N PRO A 63 5.18 19.17 2.27
CA PRO A 63 5.39 17.83 2.77
C PRO A 63 6.84 17.66 3.20
N ASP A 64 7.04 16.89 4.26
CA ASP A 64 8.36 16.43 4.69
C ASP A 64 9.13 15.83 3.49
N GLU A 65 10.45 16.05 3.43
CA GLU A 65 11.32 15.56 2.36
C GLU A 65 11.18 14.05 2.18
N GLU A 66 10.96 13.32 3.27
CA GLU A 66 10.72 11.88 3.26
C GLU A 66 9.39 11.50 2.57
N ILE A 67 8.36 12.33 2.67
CA ILE A 67 7.08 12.11 1.99
C ILE A 67 7.22 12.39 0.49
N VAL A 68 8.00 13.40 0.11
CA VAL A 68 8.33 13.68 -1.30
C VAL A 68 9.10 12.51 -1.90
N LYS A 69 10.13 12.00 -1.22
CA LYS A 69 10.87 10.80 -1.64
C LYS A 69 9.95 9.58 -1.75
N LEU A 70 8.99 9.46 -0.83
CA LEU A 70 8.01 8.38 -0.87
C LEU A 70 7.11 8.50 -2.10
N LEU A 71 6.61 9.69 -2.42
CA LEU A 71 5.80 9.95 -3.60
C LEU A 71 6.59 9.67 -4.90
N ASP A 72 7.85 10.10 -4.97
CA ASP A 72 8.71 9.83 -6.12
C ASP A 72 8.99 8.33 -6.28
N ARG A 73 9.09 7.59 -5.18
CA ARG A 73 9.17 6.12 -5.21
C ARG A 73 7.89 5.48 -5.76
N ILE A 74 6.71 5.98 -5.37
CA ILE A 74 5.43 5.52 -5.92
C ILE A 74 5.40 5.76 -7.43
N ARG A 75 5.74 6.97 -7.88
CA ARG A 75 5.78 7.37 -9.29
C ARG A 75 6.78 6.57 -10.12
N SER A 76 7.95 6.31 -9.54
CA SER A 76 9.02 5.61 -10.22
C SER A 76 8.67 4.14 -10.51
N GLY A 77 7.67 3.54 -9.87
CA GLY A 77 7.22 2.17 -10.12
C GLY A 77 8.30 1.09 -9.90
N LYS A 78 9.42 1.43 -9.25
CA LYS A 78 10.63 0.59 -9.10
C LYS A 78 10.49 -0.54 -8.07
N ASN A 79 9.28 -1.02 -7.82
CA ASN A 79 9.09 -2.18 -6.95
C ASN A 79 9.24 -3.46 -7.79
N SER A 80 9.95 -4.46 -7.29
CA SER A 80 10.02 -5.76 -7.95
C SER A 80 8.63 -6.38 -8.05
N LEU A 81 8.38 -7.16 -9.11
CA LEU A 81 7.09 -7.80 -9.37
C LEU A 81 6.56 -8.62 -8.17
N ALA A 82 7.45 -9.35 -7.49
CA ALA A 82 7.12 -10.13 -6.29
C ALA A 82 6.78 -9.25 -5.06
N SER A 83 7.48 -8.12 -4.92
CA SER A 83 7.20 -7.13 -3.88
C SER A 83 5.84 -6.48 -4.09
N ILE A 84 5.48 -6.19 -5.35
CA ILE A 84 4.16 -5.65 -5.72
C ILE A 84 3.07 -6.64 -5.33
N SER A 85 3.19 -7.92 -5.70
CA SER A 85 2.14 -8.93 -5.39
C SER A 85 1.89 -9.06 -3.89
N THR A 86 2.94 -9.21 -3.09
CA THR A 86 2.81 -9.44 -1.65
C THR A 86 2.33 -8.19 -0.90
N ALA A 87 2.84 -7.00 -1.27
CA ALA A 87 2.39 -5.75 -0.69
C ALA A 87 0.93 -5.45 -1.07
N LEU A 88 0.57 -5.66 -2.34
CA LEU A 88 -0.76 -5.46 -2.87
C LEU A 88 -1.79 -6.28 -2.10
N SER A 89 -1.60 -7.60 -2.00
CA SER A 89 -2.54 -8.48 -1.29
C SER A 89 -2.68 -8.10 0.18
N ARG A 90 -1.56 -7.88 0.89
CA ARG A 90 -1.58 -7.50 2.32
C ARG A 90 -2.29 -6.16 2.54
N ASN A 91 -2.08 -5.19 1.65
CA ASN A 91 -2.72 -3.89 1.74
C ASN A 91 -4.21 -3.98 1.44
N LEU A 92 -4.61 -4.65 0.35
CA LEU A 92 -6.03 -4.78 -0.01
C LEU A 92 -6.80 -5.52 1.07
N ILE A 93 -6.27 -6.63 1.60
CA ILE A 93 -6.87 -7.32 2.75
C ILE A 93 -7.06 -6.34 3.91
N LEU A 94 -6.02 -5.60 4.29
CA LEU A 94 -6.10 -4.65 5.41
C LEU A 94 -7.07 -3.48 5.15
N ILE A 95 -7.10 -2.93 3.94
CA ILE A 95 -7.95 -1.78 3.58
C ILE A 95 -9.42 -2.20 3.63
N PHE A 96 -9.75 -3.37 3.09
CA PHE A 96 -11.13 -3.83 2.95
C PHE A 96 -11.68 -4.54 4.18
N THR A 97 -10.85 -5.29 4.91
CA THR A 97 -11.29 -5.99 6.14
C THR A 97 -10.97 -5.21 7.42
N GLY A 98 -10.00 -4.31 7.38
CA GLY A 98 -9.53 -3.57 8.55
C GLY A 98 -8.60 -4.39 9.46
N PRO A 99 -8.06 -3.77 10.53
CA PRO A 99 -7.30 -4.50 11.53
C PRO A 99 -8.22 -5.42 12.33
N LYS A 100 -7.77 -6.66 12.58
CA LYS A 100 -8.44 -7.63 13.45
C LYS A 100 -8.30 -7.20 14.91
N ASP A 101 -9.40 -7.16 15.64
CA ASP A 101 -9.39 -6.86 17.07
C ASP A 101 -9.06 -8.13 17.88
N SER A 102 -8.37 -7.98 19.00
CA SER A 102 -8.09 -9.06 19.95
C SER A 102 -8.49 -8.61 21.35
N SER A 103 -9.07 -9.51 22.13
CA SER A 103 -9.38 -9.27 23.55
C SER A 103 -8.11 -9.04 24.39
N LEU A 104 -6.96 -9.46 23.88
CA LEU A 104 -5.65 -9.30 24.52
C LEU A 104 -4.95 -7.98 24.12
N ASP A 105 -5.56 -7.16 23.28
CA ASP A 105 -4.96 -5.89 22.86
C ASP A 105 -4.83 -4.92 24.04
N SER A 106 -3.65 -4.31 24.16
CA SER A 106 -3.48 -3.19 25.09
C SER A 106 -4.29 -1.97 24.63
N VAL A 107 -4.50 -1.01 25.54
CA VAL A 107 -5.15 0.29 25.21
C VAL A 107 -4.44 0.99 24.06
N GLN A 108 -3.11 0.92 24.03
CA GLN A 108 -2.30 1.52 22.98
C GLN A 108 -2.47 0.81 21.63
N VAL A 109 -2.49 -0.53 21.62
CA VAL A 109 -2.72 -1.33 20.41
C VAL A 109 -4.13 -1.07 19.86
N THR A 110 -5.13 -1.02 20.73
CA THR A 110 -6.52 -0.71 20.38
C THR A 110 -6.64 0.67 19.76
N ALA A 111 -5.98 1.69 20.34
CA ALA A 111 -5.94 3.04 19.76
C ALA A 111 -5.27 3.05 18.37
N SER A 112 -4.15 2.34 18.21
CA SER A 112 -3.45 2.17 16.93
C SER A 112 -4.32 1.45 15.88
N LYS A 113 -5.09 0.42 16.27
CA LYS A 113 -6.05 -0.27 15.38
C LYS A 113 -7.19 0.65 14.98
N LYS A 114 -7.78 1.39 15.93
CA LYS A 114 -8.82 2.40 15.64
C LYS A 114 -8.32 3.45 14.66
N HIS A 115 -7.09 3.93 14.82
CA HIS A 115 -6.49 4.90 13.90
C HIS A 115 -6.28 4.31 12.51
N THR A 116 -5.71 3.10 12.44
CA THR A 116 -5.55 2.38 11.17
C THR A 116 -6.89 2.13 10.47
N ARG A 117 -7.95 1.80 11.22
CA ARG A 117 -9.30 1.60 10.69
C ARG A 117 -9.86 2.88 10.05
N LYS A 118 -9.60 4.05 10.63
CA LYS A 118 -9.97 5.35 10.01
C LYS A 118 -9.26 5.55 8.67
N ARG A 119 -7.96 5.25 8.59
CA ARG A 119 -7.19 5.32 7.34
C ARG A 119 -7.73 4.37 6.28
N CYS A 120 -8.03 3.12 6.64
CA CYS A 120 -8.66 2.15 5.75
C CYS A 120 -10.02 2.62 5.21
N LEU A 121 -10.85 3.26 6.04
CA LEU A 121 -12.11 3.85 5.62
C LEU A 121 -11.90 5.00 4.63
N LYS A 122 -10.94 5.89 4.90
CA LYS A 122 -10.62 7.00 4.01
C LYS A 122 -10.14 6.51 2.64
N LEU A 123 -9.26 5.50 2.61
CA LEU A 123 -8.80 4.85 1.37
C LEU A 123 -9.94 4.23 0.57
N ARG A 124 -10.82 3.44 1.22
CA ARG A 124 -12.00 2.85 0.56
C ARG A 124 -12.97 3.87 -0.05
N SER A 125 -12.96 5.09 0.47
CA SER A 125 -13.82 6.17 -0.02
C SER A 125 -13.21 6.90 -1.22
N GLN A 126 -11.95 6.61 -1.58
CA GLN A 126 -11.29 7.19 -2.75
C GLN A 126 -11.65 6.42 -4.03
N HIS A 127 -11.35 7.04 -5.16
CA HIS A 127 -11.43 6.36 -6.45
C HIS A 127 -10.55 5.07 -6.45
N PRO A 128 -11.01 3.97 -7.05
CA PRO A 128 -10.26 2.71 -7.06
C PRO A 128 -8.81 2.78 -7.54
N HIS A 129 -8.47 3.67 -8.49
CA HIS A 129 -7.11 3.82 -8.97
C HIS A 129 -6.15 4.32 -7.87
N VAL A 130 -6.62 5.22 -6.99
CA VAL A 130 -5.85 5.74 -5.85
C VAL A 130 -5.56 4.61 -4.87
N THR A 131 -6.61 3.86 -4.51
CA THR A 131 -6.49 2.69 -3.61
C THR A 131 -5.55 1.65 -4.19
N LEU A 132 -5.58 1.42 -5.51
CA LEU A 132 -4.69 0.48 -6.18
C LEU A 132 -3.23 0.95 -6.15
N LYS A 133 -2.94 2.19 -6.59
CA LYS A 133 -1.59 2.77 -6.53
C LYS A 133 -1.03 2.71 -5.11
N TRP A 134 -1.86 3.07 -4.13
CA TRP A 134 -1.50 2.99 -2.72
C TRP A 134 -1.10 1.58 -2.31
N ALA A 135 -1.95 0.59 -2.62
CA ALA A 135 -1.74 -0.79 -2.23
C ALA A 135 -0.52 -1.43 -2.90
N GLN A 136 -0.18 -1.03 -4.13
CA GLN A 136 0.99 -1.52 -4.85
C GLN A 136 2.31 -0.91 -4.33
N ALA A 137 2.26 0.34 -3.90
CA ALA A 137 3.48 1.09 -3.69
C ALA A 137 3.94 1.15 -2.21
N LEU A 138 3.00 1.12 -1.27
CA LEU A 138 3.29 1.38 0.14
C LEU A 138 3.00 0.17 1.02
N PRO A 139 4.00 -0.47 1.64
CA PRO A 139 3.73 -1.58 2.54
C PRO A 139 2.92 -1.11 3.76
N PRO A 140 2.12 -1.98 4.40
CA PRO A 140 1.27 -1.59 5.52
C PRO A 140 2.02 -0.92 6.68
N SER A 141 3.28 -1.30 6.93
CA SER A 141 4.11 -0.70 7.98
C SER A 141 4.37 0.79 7.77
N THR A 142 4.41 1.27 6.52
CA THR A 142 4.69 2.66 6.18
C THR A 142 3.52 3.60 6.46
N TRP A 143 2.28 3.11 6.39
CA TRP A 143 1.11 3.98 6.49
C TRP A 143 0.10 3.63 7.59
N LYS A 144 0.27 2.51 8.30
CA LYS A 144 -0.46 2.23 9.54
C LYS A 144 -0.23 3.34 10.58
N SER A 145 -0.95 3.25 11.70
CA SER A 145 -0.99 4.30 12.74
C SER A 145 0.33 4.93 13.21
N ARG A 146 1.47 4.24 13.09
CA ARG A 146 2.80 4.77 13.46
C ARG A 146 3.75 5.05 12.29
N GLY A 147 3.38 4.67 11.07
CA GLY A 147 4.27 4.74 9.92
C GLY A 147 4.40 6.16 9.33
N MET A 148 3.30 6.91 9.31
CA MET A 148 3.26 8.29 8.82
C MET A 148 2.24 9.12 9.61
N THR A 149 2.38 10.44 9.59
CA THR A 149 1.42 11.38 10.19
C THR A 149 0.13 11.47 9.38
N ASP A 150 -0.93 12.05 9.95
CA ASP A 150 -2.19 12.24 9.21
C ASP A 150 -2.04 13.26 8.08
N GLY A 151 -1.27 14.33 8.28
CA GLY A 151 -0.95 15.28 7.20
C GLY A 151 -0.20 14.62 6.05
N ALA A 152 0.76 13.73 6.34
CA ALA A 152 1.47 12.96 5.31
C ALA A 152 0.54 12.03 4.53
N PHE A 153 -0.34 11.34 5.25
CA PHE A 153 -1.33 10.43 4.66
C PHE A 153 -2.29 11.18 3.73
N ASP A 154 -2.79 12.33 4.18
CA ASP A 154 -3.73 13.17 3.44
C ASP A 154 -3.07 13.80 2.19
N TYR A 155 -1.84 14.30 2.33
CA TYR A 155 -1.07 14.81 1.20
C TYR A 155 -0.84 13.76 0.11
N LEU A 156 -0.47 12.53 0.48
CA LEU A 156 -0.26 11.46 -0.49
C LEU A 156 -1.56 11.04 -1.18
N LEU A 157 -2.68 11.05 -0.46
CA LEU A 157 -3.99 10.78 -1.03
C LEU A 157 -4.34 11.81 -2.12
N GLU A 158 -4.22 13.09 -1.81
CA GLU A 158 -4.48 14.18 -2.76
C GLU A 158 -3.54 14.13 -3.97
N ALA A 159 -2.26 13.84 -3.74
CA ALA A 159 -1.27 13.72 -4.81
C ALA A 159 -1.57 12.56 -5.75
N LEU A 160 -2.02 11.42 -5.23
CA LEU A 160 -2.35 10.24 -6.03
C LEU A 160 -3.69 10.38 -6.77
N GLU A 161 -4.66 11.11 -6.21
CA GLU A 161 -5.94 11.41 -6.87
C GLU A 161 -5.76 12.28 -8.12
N ALA A 162 -4.80 13.21 -8.09
CA ALA A 162 -4.46 14.03 -9.25
C ALA A 162 -3.85 13.22 -10.41
N GLU A 163 -3.34 12.02 -10.14
CA GLU A 163 -2.65 11.18 -11.13
C GLU A 163 -3.51 9.98 -11.53
N ARG A 164 -4.12 10.02 -12.72
CA ARG A 164 -4.83 8.86 -13.26
C ARG A 164 -3.89 7.69 -13.57
N LEU A 165 -4.43 6.47 -13.52
CA LEU A 165 -3.78 5.29 -14.06
C LEU A 165 -4.16 5.17 -15.54
N ASP A 166 -3.17 5.16 -16.43
CA ASP A 166 -3.41 4.99 -17.86
C ASP A 166 -3.75 3.54 -18.22
N SER A 167 -3.21 2.57 -17.48
CA SER A 167 -3.59 1.15 -17.60
C SER A 167 -3.17 0.36 -16.37
N VAL A 168 -3.92 -0.70 -16.06
CA VAL A 168 -3.60 -1.65 -14.99
C VAL A 168 -2.92 -2.87 -15.61
N LEU A 169 -1.77 -3.26 -15.07
CA LEU A 169 -1.01 -4.41 -15.57
C LEU A 169 -1.85 -5.70 -15.50
N PRO A 170 -1.83 -6.58 -16.53
CA PRO A 170 -2.62 -7.82 -16.54
C PRO A 170 -2.40 -8.72 -15.33
N MET A 171 -1.17 -8.76 -14.79
CA MET A 171 -0.86 -9.50 -13.57
C MET A 171 -1.66 -8.99 -12.35
N VAL A 172 -1.88 -7.68 -12.26
CA VAL A 172 -2.64 -7.07 -11.18
C VAL A 172 -4.11 -7.48 -11.28
N HIS A 173 -4.67 -7.57 -12.48
CA HIS A 173 -6.00 -8.14 -12.68
C HIS A 173 -6.09 -9.58 -12.17
N ASN A 174 -5.10 -10.42 -12.48
CA ASN A 174 -5.07 -11.81 -12.01
C ASN A 174 -5.01 -11.90 -10.48
N ILE A 175 -4.23 -11.04 -9.82
CA ILE A 175 -4.16 -10.96 -8.36
C ILE A 175 -5.52 -10.54 -7.79
N LEU A 176 -6.14 -9.50 -8.34
CA LEU A 176 -7.45 -9.01 -7.88
C LEU A 176 -8.54 -10.10 -8.00
N GLN A 177 -8.59 -10.79 -9.13
CA GLN A 177 -9.53 -11.91 -9.35
C GLN A 177 -9.27 -13.11 -8.44
N SER A 178 -8.01 -13.37 -8.08
CA SER A 178 -7.65 -14.43 -7.13
C SER A 178 -8.10 -14.06 -5.72
N LEU A 179 -7.78 -12.83 -5.28
CA LEU A 179 -8.20 -12.30 -3.99
C LEU A 179 -9.71 -12.24 -3.83
N GLU A 180 -10.46 -11.99 -4.91
CA GLU A 180 -11.93 -11.99 -4.88
C GLU A 180 -12.52 -13.37 -4.57
N LYS A 181 -11.78 -14.46 -4.83
CA LYS A 181 -12.22 -15.84 -4.59
C LYS A 181 -11.76 -16.38 -3.24
N GLU A 182 -10.76 -15.74 -2.62
CA GLU A 182 -10.10 -16.21 -1.40
C GLU A 182 -10.62 -15.49 -0.14
N GLU A 183 -10.63 -16.18 1.00
CA GLU A 183 -10.83 -15.51 2.28
C GLU A 183 -9.64 -14.58 2.60
N PRO A 184 -9.86 -13.42 3.24
CA PRO A 184 -11.14 -12.94 3.80
C PRO A 184 -11.96 -12.05 2.84
N LEU A 185 -11.54 -11.90 1.58
CA LEU A 185 -12.12 -10.91 0.66
C LEU A 185 -13.30 -11.46 -0.17
N ASN A 186 -13.43 -12.77 -0.28
CA ASN A 186 -14.54 -13.46 -0.96
C ASN A 186 -15.95 -13.09 -0.47
N SER A 187 -16.07 -12.63 0.78
CA SER A 187 -17.31 -12.19 1.41
C SER A 187 -17.43 -10.66 1.52
N CYS A 188 -16.45 -9.91 1.01
CA CYS A 188 -16.42 -8.45 1.11
C CYS A 188 -17.00 -7.79 -0.14
N ASP A 189 -18.27 -7.35 -0.06
CA ASP A 189 -18.95 -6.71 -1.20
C ASP A 189 -18.26 -5.43 -1.67
N ALA A 190 -17.73 -4.63 -0.74
CA ALA A 190 -16.96 -3.43 -1.08
C ALA A 190 -15.72 -3.76 -1.93
N PHE A 191 -15.09 -4.91 -1.68
CA PHE A 191 -13.95 -5.37 -2.48
C PHE A 191 -14.40 -5.84 -3.88
N LYS A 192 -15.51 -6.57 -3.98
CA LYS A 192 -16.07 -7.00 -5.28
C LYS A 192 -16.44 -5.83 -6.17
N SER A 193 -17.07 -4.79 -5.60
CA SER A 193 -17.36 -3.54 -6.31
C SER A 193 -16.07 -2.86 -6.80
N PHE A 194 -15.05 -2.79 -5.94
CA PHE A 194 -13.74 -2.24 -6.28
C PHE A 194 -13.07 -3.00 -7.44
N VAL A 195 -13.06 -4.34 -7.42
CA VAL A 195 -12.49 -5.16 -8.49
C VAL A 195 -13.24 -4.95 -9.80
N SER A 196 -14.58 -4.95 -9.75
CA SER A 196 -15.42 -4.74 -10.92
C SER A 196 -15.17 -3.38 -11.58
N GLU A 197 -15.03 -2.32 -10.78
CA GLU A 197 -14.77 -0.97 -11.30
C GLU A 197 -13.40 -0.89 -11.99
N ILE A 198 -12.36 -1.47 -11.40
CA ILE A 198 -11.01 -1.51 -12.00
C ILE A 198 -11.02 -2.29 -13.33
N LEU A 199 -11.64 -3.47 -13.37
CA LEU A 199 -11.68 -4.29 -14.58
C LEU A 199 -12.47 -3.59 -15.71
N ASN A 200 -13.55 -2.90 -15.38
CA ASN A 200 -14.36 -2.17 -16.36
C ASN A 200 -13.62 -0.96 -16.94
N THR A 201 -12.83 -0.24 -16.13
CA THR A 201 -12.05 0.92 -16.62
C THR A 201 -11.02 0.55 -17.68
N THR A 202 -10.50 -0.68 -17.68
CA THR A 202 -9.53 -1.14 -18.69
C THR A 202 -10.19 -1.55 -20.01
N THR A 203 -11.46 -1.98 -19.99
CA THR A 203 -12.20 -2.40 -21.20
C THR A 203 -12.80 -1.25 -22.02
N ALA A 204 -12.98 -0.07 -21.42
CA ALA A 204 -13.54 1.11 -22.09
C ALA A 204 -12.54 1.82 -23.03
N ASP A 205 -11.23 1.65 -22.82
CA ASP A 205 -10.20 2.23 -23.69
C ASP A 205 -9.82 1.30 -24.88
N GLU A 206 -10.02 -0.01 -24.75
CA GLU A 206 -9.87 -0.94 -25.88
C GLU A 206 -10.97 -0.77 -26.94
N SER A 207 -12.15 -0.28 -26.55
CA SER A 207 -13.26 -0.02 -27.47
C SER A 207 -13.16 1.32 -28.22
N ARG A 208 -12.18 2.18 -27.89
CA ARG A 208 -11.82 3.36 -28.71
C ARG A 208 -10.72 3.09 -29.74
N ASN A 209 -9.85 2.11 -29.50
CA ASN A 209 -8.73 1.79 -30.40
C ASN A 209 -8.99 0.61 -31.36
N THR A 210 -10.13 -0.06 -31.29
CA THR A 210 -10.48 -1.20 -32.18
C THR A 210 -11.29 -0.82 -33.42
N SER A 211 -11.58 0.47 -33.65
CA SER A 211 -12.25 0.92 -34.89
C SER A 211 -11.36 0.94 -36.14
N ASN A 212 -10.04 0.68 -36.02
CA ASN A 212 -9.09 0.78 -37.14
C ASN A 212 -8.40 -0.54 -37.54
N ILE A 213 -8.77 -1.69 -36.98
CA ILE A 213 -8.25 -3.00 -37.44
C ILE A 213 -9.40 -3.99 -37.63
N SER A 214 -10.41 -3.58 -38.41
CA SER A 214 -11.47 -4.48 -38.87
C SER A 214 -11.59 -4.44 -40.39
N GLN A 215 -10.47 -4.46 -41.12
CA GLN A 215 -10.45 -4.79 -42.55
C GLN A 215 -9.11 -5.43 -42.93
N GLN A 216 -8.88 -6.69 -42.52
CA GLN A 216 -8.27 -7.69 -43.42
C GLN A 216 -8.21 -9.06 -42.76
N LYS A 217 -8.55 -10.06 -43.58
CA LYS A 217 -8.37 -11.52 -43.39
C LYS A 217 -9.45 -12.28 -42.60
N LYS A 218 -10.60 -12.36 -43.29
CA LYS A 218 -11.50 -13.52 -43.36
C LYS A 218 -10.77 -14.74 -43.99
N ARG A 219 -11.21 -15.95 -43.57
CA ARG A 219 -10.95 -17.34 -44.06
C ARG A 219 -9.86 -18.09 -43.26
N SER A 220 -10.06 -19.32 -42.78
CA SER A 220 -11.22 -20.25 -42.78
C SER A 220 -10.88 -21.46 -41.90
N ILE A 221 -11.93 -22.24 -41.57
CA ILE A 221 -11.97 -23.68 -41.28
C ILE A 221 -12.35 -24.05 -39.83
N ALA A 222 -13.51 -24.70 -39.77
CA ALA A 222 -14.17 -25.33 -38.65
C ALA A 222 -13.69 -26.78 -38.45
N THR A 223 -13.96 -27.31 -37.26
CA THR A 223 -14.26 -28.70 -36.83
C THR A 223 -13.71 -28.89 -35.41
N ASP A 224 -14.16 -29.80 -34.55
CA ASP A 224 -15.46 -30.33 -34.13
C ASP A 224 -15.14 -31.16 -32.86
N THR A 225 -16.14 -31.45 -32.03
CA THR A 225 -16.21 -32.61 -31.09
C THR A 225 -15.53 -32.57 -29.70
N THR A 226 -16.37 -32.36 -28.68
CA THR A 226 -16.74 -33.25 -27.53
C THR A 226 -15.70 -34.19 -26.88
N HIS A 227 -15.54 -34.14 -25.54
CA HIS A 227 -15.70 -35.28 -24.58
C HIS A 227 -15.37 -34.94 -23.09
N GLY A 228 -16.38 -35.13 -22.21
CA GLY A 228 -16.36 -35.97 -20.98
C GLY A 228 -15.50 -35.66 -19.73
N ALA A 229 -16.16 -35.17 -18.67
CA ALA A 229 -16.15 -35.48 -17.20
C ALA A 229 -14.91 -36.15 -16.51
N PRO A 230 -14.65 -36.00 -15.17
CA PRO A 230 -15.61 -35.82 -14.05
C PRO A 230 -15.18 -34.86 -12.90
N PRO A 231 -16.03 -34.63 -11.86
CA PRO A 231 -15.77 -33.64 -10.81
C PRO A 231 -14.85 -34.21 -9.71
N ARG A 232 -13.76 -33.51 -9.39
CA ARG A 232 -12.97 -33.81 -8.18
C ARG A 232 -13.61 -33.13 -6.97
N LYS A 233 -14.07 -33.98 -6.06
CA LYS A 233 -14.56 -33.66 -4.71
C LYS A 233 -13.66 -32.62 -4.03
N ILE A 234 -14.25 -31.48 -3.68
CA ILE A 234 -13.66 -30.51 -2.76
C ILE A 234 -13.77 -31.13 -1.37
N LEU A 235 -12.62 -31.53 -0.82
CA LEU A 235 -12.51 -31.89 0.58
C LEU A 235 -12.65 -30.57 1.36
N CYS A 236 -13.73 -30.47 2.12
CA CYS A 236 -13.96 -29.38 3.06
C CYS A 236 -12.96 -29.56 4.20
N THR A 237 -11.93 -28.72 4.26
CA THR A 237 -11.04 -28.65 5.43
C THR A 237 -11.14 -27.25 6.02
N GLU A 238 -11.44 -27.25 7.30
CA GLU A 238 -11.97 -26.15 8.11
C GLU A 238 -11.05 -24.94 8.18
N ALA A 239 -11.69 -23.76 8.17
CA ALA A 239 -11.08 -22.48 8.49
C ALA A 239 -10.44 -22.51 9.89
N ARG A 240 -9.11 -22.42 9.95
CA ARG A 240 -8.40 -22.03 11.18
C ARG A 240 -7.80 -20.64 10.97
N PHE A 241 -8.39 -19.68 11.67
CA PHE A 241 -7.80 -18.38 11.94
C PHE A 241 -6.36 -18.58 12.45
N GLN A 242 -5.41 -17.77 11.97
CA GLN A 242 -4.03 -17.72 12.45
C GLN A 242 -4.00 -17.36 13.95
N GLU A 243 -4.15 -18.37 14.79
CA GLU A 243 -3.67 -18.42 16.15
C GLU A 243 -2.13 -18.57 16.05
N ILE A 244 -1.37 -17.62 16.58
CA ILE A 244 0.09 -17.77 16.66
C ILE A 244 0.34 -18.81 17.74
N ASP A 245 0.52 -20.05 17.31
CA ASP A 245 0.85 -21.17 18.18
C ASP A 245 2.35 -21.12 18.51
N TYR A 246 2.67 -20.87 19.78
CA TYR A 246 4.06 -20.75 20.25
C TYR A 246 4.64 -22.12 20.57
N LYS A 247 4.90 -22.90 19.53
CA LYS A 247 5.52 -24.23 19.61
C LYS A 247 7.04 -24.17 19.53
N GLY A 248 7.72 -25.00 20.33
CA GLY A 248 9.19 -25.08 20.35
C GLY A 248 9.95 -23.92 21.02
N SER A 249 9.27 -23.05 21.76
CA SER A 249 9.89 -21.89 22.45
C SER A 249 10.92 -22.27 23.54
N SER A 250 10.94 -23.54 23.96
CA SER A 250 11.90 -24.12 24.92
C SER A 250 12.63 -25.35 24.37
N MET A 251 12.79 -25.45 23.05
CA MET A 251 13.43 -26.61 22.40
C MET A 251 14.88 -26.82 22.90
N PRO A 252 15.25 -28.04 23.35
CA PRO A 252 16.64 -28.36 23.70
C PRO A 252 17.59 -28.17 22.52
N THR A 253 18.80 -27.65 22.78
CA THR A 253 19.82 -27.41 21.74
C THR A 253 20.23 -28.69 21.00
N SER A 254 20.10 -29.86 21.63
CA SER A 254 20.34 -31.16 21.00
C SER A 254 19.38 -31.47 19.84
N LYS A 255 18.20 -30.84 19.78
CA LYS A 255 17.20 -31.04 18.70
C LYS A 255 17.37 -30.06 17.53
N LEU A 256 18.26 -29.07 17.65
CA LEU A 256 18.49 -28.06 16.61
C LEU A 256 18.98 -28.66 15.27
N PRO A 257 19.90 -29.65 15.23
CA PRO A 257 20.33 -30.24 13.95
C PRO A 257 19.18 -30.90 13.19
N LEU A 258 18.30 -31.63 13.89
CA LEU A 258 17.14 -32.28 13.30
C LEU A 258 16.18 -31.26 12.66
N LEU A 259 15.90 -30.16 13.36
CA LEU A 259 15.10 -29.06 12.82
C LEU A 259 15.72 -28.55 11.51
N ILE A 260 17.01 -28.19 11.53
CA ILE A 260 17.74 -27.65 10.39
C ILE A 260 17.68 -28.59 9.18
N ASP A 261 17.87 -29.89 9.39
CA ASP A 261 17.86 -30.91 8.33
C ASP A 261 16.50 -30.99 7.61
N ARG A 262 15.41 -30.78 8.35
CA ARG A 262 14.05 -30.85 7.80
C ARG A 262 13.58 -29.55 7.14
N LEU A 263 14.18 -28.41 7.47
CA LEU A 263 13.74 -27.10 6.96
C LEU A 263 13.72 -27.05 5.43
N SER A 264 14.73 -27.62 4.76
CA SER A 264 14.79 -27.60 3.28
C SER A 264 13.57 -28.28 2.66
N THR A 265 13.17 -29.44 3.17
CA THR A 265 12.00 -30.18 2.71
C THR A 265 10.72 -29.41 3.02
N ALA A 266 10.60 -28.87 4.23
CA ALA A 266 9.44 -28.08 4.65
C ALA A 266 9.25 -26.83 3.78
N ILE A 267 10.33 -26.10 3.47
CA ILE A 267 10.32 -24.95 2.56
C ILE A 267 9.89 -25.37 1.16
N LYS A 268 10.49 -26.44 0.61
CA LYS A 268 10.16 -26.94 -0.73
C LYS A 268 8.72 -27.44 -0.86
N SER A 269 8.10 -27.86 0.24
CA SER A 269 6.70 -28.29 0.28
C SER A 269 5.70 -27.13 0.23
N SER A 270 6.17 -25.90 0.47
CA SER A 270 5.34 -24.69 0.50
C SER A 270 4.67 -24.41 -0.85
N GLU A 271 3.40 -24.01 -0.81
CA GLU A 271 2.71 -23.52 -2.01
C GLU A 271 3.32 -22.21 -2.52
N GLN A 272 3.89 -21.37 -1.65
CA GLN A 272 4.64 -20.18 -2.04
C GLN A 272 5.84 -20.56 -2.92
N TRP A 273 6.63 -21.56 -2.50
CA TRP A 273 7.78 -22.08 -3.25
C TRP A 273 7.35 -22.67 -4.62
N LYS A 274 6.28 -23.47 -4.64
CA LYS A 274 5.76 -24.07 -5.89
C LYS A 274 5.19 -23.02 -6.84
N TRP A 275 4.49 -22.03 -6.31
CA TRP A 275 3.90 -20.94 -7.07
C TRP A 275 4.98 -20.04 -7.69
N GLU A 276 6.00 -19.64 -6.93
CA GLU A 276 7.15 -18.85 -7.42
C GLU A 276 7.81 -19.54 -8.62
N ARG A 277 8.05 -20.85 -8.51
CA ARG A 277 8.65 -21.64 -9.60
C ARG A 277 7.72 -21.87 -10.79
N ARG A 278 6.40 -22.00 -10.57
CA ARG A 278 5.43 -22.10 -11.66
C ARG A 278 5.39 -20.80 -12.47
N ILE A 279 5.33 -19.66 -11.78
CA ILE A 279 5.41 -18.33 -12.41
C ILE A 279 6.73 -18.16 -13.17
N PHE A 280 7.84 -18.64 -12.62
CA PHE A 280 9.12 -18.63 -13.33
C PHE A 280 9.08 -19.47 -14.61
N LEU A 281 8.58 -20.71 -14.53
CA LEU A 281 8.49 -21.63 -15.66
C LEU A 281 7.55 -21.14 -16.76
N GLU A 282 6.39 -20.58 -16.39
CA GLU A 282 5.40 -20.07 -17.34
C GLU A 282 5.88 -18.79 -18.05
N ASN A 283 6.68 -17.96 -17.37
CA ASN A 283 7.25 -16.74 -17.95
C ASN A 283 8.61 -16.97 -18.66
N SER A 284 9.19 -18.18 -18.59
CA SER A 284 10.47 -18.53 -19.23
C SER A 284 10.43 -18.51 -20.77
N GLY A 285 9.27 -18.25 -21.39
CA GLY A 285 9.16 -17.96 -22.82
C GLY A 285 9.64 -16.57 -23.23
N MET A 286 9.82 -15.64 -22.28
CA MET A 286 10.42 -14.33 -22.54
C MET A 286 11.40 -13.91 -21.43
N LEU A 287 12.67 -13.79 -21.85
CA LEU A 287 13.73 -12.92 -21.34
C LEU A 287 14.81 -13.49 -20.39
N GLU A 288 16.03 -13.27 -20.91
CA GLU A 288 17.34 -13.03 -20.29
C GLU A 288 18.00 -14.10 -19.40
N ALA A 289 19.18 -14.53 -19.88
CA ALA A 289 20.02 -15.63 -19.42
C ALA A 289 20.63 -15.49 -18.00
N ASN A 290 20.17 -14.55 -17.16
CA ASN A 290 20.80 -14.24 -15.86
C ASN A 290 19.83 -14.16 -14.68
N MET A 291 18.60 -14.67 -14.81
CA MET A 291 17.66 -14.65 -13.69
C MET A 291 17.92 -15.81 -12.70
N VAL A 292 18.33 -15.45 -11.49
CA VAL A 292 18.71 -16.37 -10.41
C VAL A 292 17.46 -17.03 -9.82
N ASP A 293 17.46 -18.36 -9.66
CA ASP A 293 16.48 -19.15 -8.90
C ASP A 293 16.42 -18.62 -7.45
N ARG A 294 15.44 -17.76 -7.16
CA ARG A 294 15.25 -17.07 -5.88
C ARG A 294 13.91 -17.47 -5.27
N THR A 295 13.85 -17.43 -3.94
CA THR A 295 12.61 -17.66 -3.19
C THR A 295 12.39 -16.59 -2.13
N ASP A 296 11.14 -16.20 -1.90
CA ASP A 296 10.74 -15.34 -0.79
C ASP A 296 10.27 -16.15 0.43
N CYS A 297 10.45 -17.48 0.42
CA CYS A 297 10.14 -18.35 1.56
C CYS A 297 11.07 -18.13 2.76
N LEU A 298 12.11 -17.31 2.62
CA LEU A 298 13.13 -17.07 3.64
C LEU A 298 13.39 -15.57 3.80
N ASN A 299 13.12 -15.04 5.00
CA ASN A 299 13.34 -13.63 5.32
C ASN A 299 14.32 -13.53 6.50
N PHE A 300 15.36 -12.71 6.33
CA PHE A 300 16.35 -12.46 7.37
C PHE A 300 16.17 -11.05 7.93
N PHE A 301 16.02 -10.96 9.25
CA PHE A 301 16.05 -9.70 9.98
C PHE A 301 17.38 -9.63 10.74
N VAL A 302 18.30 -8.84 10.19
CA VAL A 302 19.63 -8.64 10.77
C VAL A 302 19.66 -7.27 11.45
N PRO A 303 19.67 -7.22 12.80
CA PRO A 303 19.76 -5.96 13.53
C PRO A 303 21.14 -5.31 13.34
N LYS A 304 21.18 -3.97 13.35
CA LYS A 304 22.43 -3.20 13.23
C LYS A 304 23.26 -3.19 14.52
N ASP A 305 22.60 -3.41 15.66
CA ASP A 305 23.22 -3.46 16.98
C ASP A 305 23.69 -4.89 17.26
N ARG A 306 24.91 -5.03 17.79
CA ARG A 306 25.55 -6.33 18.11
C ARG A 306 24.90 -7.03 19.29
N ASN A 307 24.04 -6.35 20.04
CA ASN A 307 23.36 -6.91 21.21
C ASN A 307 22.01 -7.58 20.90
N HIS A 308 21.63 -7.67 19.61
CA HIS A 308 20.35 -8.25 19.20
C HIS A 308 20.57 -9.49 18.32
N ASP A 309 19.78 -10.53 18.56
CA ASP A 309 19.83 -11.76 17.78
C ASP A 309 19.22 -11.60 16.38
N ILE A 310 19.69 -12.42 15.43
CA ILE A 310 19.13 -12.50 14.08
C ILE A 310 17.80 -13.25 14.16
N SER A 311 16.75 -12.69 13.56
CA SER A 311 15.48 -13.38 13.39
C SER A 311 15.34 -13.87 11.95
N ILE A 312 15.03 -15.16 11.78
CA ILE A 312 14.75 -15.76 10.48
C ILE A 312 13.28 -16.15 10.43
N THR A 313 12.57 -15.72 9.39
CA THR A 313 11.19 -16.12 9.14
C THR A 313 11.13 -17.02 7.93
N LEU A 314 10.54 -18.20 8.12
CA LEU A 314 10.43 -19.27 7.15
C LEU A 314 8.97 -19.48 6.76
N THR A 315 8.70 -19.58 5.45
CA THR A 315 7.39 -20.01 4.94
C THR A 315 7.51 -21.45 4.46
N VAL A 316 6.77 -22.34 5.09
CA VAL A 316 6.80 -23.79 4.82
C VAL A 316 5.41 -24.30 4.47
N GLY A 317 5.34 -25.47 3.82
CA GLY A 317 4.05 -26.15 3.59
C GLY A 317 3.39 -26.53 4.91
N HIS A 318 2.07 -26.46 4.98
CA HIS A 318 1.35 -26.64 6.24
C HIS A 318 1.55 -28.03 6.85
N GLU A 319 1.33 -29.09 6.07
CA GLU A 319 1.42 -30.49 6.54
C GLU A 319 2.85 -30.84 6.97
N VAL A 320 3.82 -30.63 6.09
CA VAL A 320 5.24 -30.89 6.39
C VAL A 320 5.76 -29.99 7.51
N GLY A 321 5.28 -28.74 7.59
CA GLY A 321 5.63 -27.84 8.69
C GLY A 321 5.14 -28.36 10.04
N LEU A 322 3.91 -28.89 10.11
CA LEU A 322 3.38 -29.54 11.30
C LEU A 322 4.13 -30.82 11.65
N GLU A 323 4.54 -31.62 10.66
CA GLU A 323 5.39 -32.80 10.88
C GLU A 323 6.73 -32.41 11.49
N VAL A 324 7.40 -31.38 10.96
CA VAL A 324 8.68 -30.90 11.50
C VAL A 324 8.54 -30.41 12.94
N ILE A 325 7.48 -29.66 13.24
CA ILE A 325 7.18 -29.23 14.61
C ILE A 325 6.90 -30.43 15.51
N GLY A 326 6.09 -31.39 15.04
CA GLY A 326 5.75 -32.61 15.77
C GLY A 326 6.94 -33.53 16.03
N GLU A 327 7.84 -33.72 15.07
CA GLU A 327 9.07 -34.53 15.23
C GLU A 327 10.01 -33.93 16.28
N VAL A 328 10.09 -32.60 16.34
CA VAL A 328 10.90 -31.89 17.33
C VAL A 328 10.27 -31.96 18.73
N GLU A 329 8.93 -31.93 18.81
CA GLU A 329 8.18 -32.01 20.07
C GLU A 329 8.05 -33.46 20.61
N ALA A 330 7.94 -34.47 19.75
CA ALA A 330 7.62 -35.85 20.14
C ALA A 330 8.76 -36.65 20.78
N ILE A 331 10.00 -36.12 20.83
CA ILE A 331 11.14 -36.79 21.47
C ILE A 331 11.28 -36.34 22.94
N ASP A 332 10.17 -36.22 23.65
CA ASP A 332 10.12 -36.04 25.11
C ASP A 332 9.30 -37.19 25.75
N LEU A 333 9.74 -38.42 25.51
CA LEU A 333 9.38 -39.61 26.31
C LEU A 333 10.66 -40.34 26.75
#